data_AF-A0A291QTT9-F1
#
_entry.id   AF-A0A291QTT9-F1
#
_cell.length_a   1.000
_cell.length_b   1.000
_cell.length_c   1.000
_cell.angle_alpha   90.00
_cell.angle_beta   90.00
_cell.angle_gamma   90.00
#
_symmetry.space_group_name_H-M   'P 1'
#
loop_
_entity.id
_entity.type
_entity.pdbx_description
1 polymer ?
#
loop_
_entity_poly.entity_id
_entity_poly.type
_entity_poly.pdbx_seq_one_letter_code
_entity_poly.pdbx_strand_id
1 'polypeptide(L)'
;MKLGVIIKVILLALPIFVLIYVFLFRDHFSPGNSIGGGSYDLMKMYTSLGASVYLFLYHILLLITKGKEHKYLFIAAFLTLVITVILTIKSF
;
A
#
# COMPACT_ATOMS: atom_id res chain seq x y z
N MET A 1 -7.11 -20.36 -13.30
CA MET A 1 -6.08 -19.29 -13.17
C MET A 1 -4.73 -19.93 -12.92
N LYS A 2 -3.66 -19.52 -13.63
CA LYS A 2 -2.29 -20.01 -13.35
C LYS A 2 -1.86 -19.53 -11.95
N LEU A 3 -1.32 -20.43 -11.13
CA LEU A 3 -0.88 -20.19 -9.75
C LEU A 3 -0.06 -18.89 -9.58
N GLY A 4 0.79 -18.56 -10.55
CA GLY A 4 1.59 -17.32 -10.56
C GLY A 4 0.78 -16.02 -10.58
N VAL A 5 -0.44 -16.01 -11.14
CA VAL A 5 -1.32 -14.83 -11.13
C VAL A 5 -1.92 -14.64 -9.74
N ILE A 6 -2.29 -15.73 -9.07
CA ILE A 6 -2.84 -15.68 -7.70
C ILE A 6 -1.81 -15.11 -6.74
N ILE A 7 -0.56 -15.59 -6.81
CA ILE A 7 0.54 -15.07 -5.99
C ILE A 7 0.73 -13.56 -6.21
N LYS A 8 0.70 -13.10 -7.47
CA LYS A 8 0.82 -11.67 -7.79
C LYS A 8 -0.33 -10.85 -7.18
N VAL A 9 -1.56 -11.33 -7.26
CA VAL A 9 -2.71 -10.67 -6.64
C VAL A 9 -2.55 -10.58 -5.12
N ILE A 10 -2.12 -11.66 -4.47
CA ILE A 10 -1.88 -11.67 -3.02
C ILE A 10 -0.81 -10.66 -2.62
N LEU A 11 0.30 -10.61 -3.36
CA LEU A 11 1.38 -9.65 -3.13
C LEU A 11 0.92 -8.20 -3.31
N LEU A 12 0.06 -7.94 -4.30
CA LEU A 12 -0.53 -6.61 -4.49
C LEU A 12 -1.51 -6.23 -3.37
N ALA A 13 -2.27 -7.20 -2.84
CA ALA A 13 -3.27 -6.94 -1.83
C ALA A 13 -2.67 -6.68 -0.44
N LEU A 14 -1.51 -7.27 -0.12
CA LEU A 14 -0.81 -7.11 1.14
C LEU A 14 -0.64 -5.64 1.59
N PRO A 15 -0.02 -4.75 0.80
CA PRO A 15 0.13 -3.34 1.18
C PRO A 15 -1.22 -2.62 1.31
N ILE A 16 -2.23 -3.00 0.53
CA ILE A 16 -3.58 -2.43 0.62
C ILE A 16 -4.22 -2.77 1.97
N PHE A 17 -4.13 -4.02 2.41
CA PHE A 17 -4.64 -4.44 3.72
C PHE A 17 -3.93 -3.73 4.87
N VAL A 18 -2.61 -3.56 4.78
CA VAL A 18 -1.83 -2.83 5.78
C VAL A 18 -2.26 -1.36 5.85
N LEU A 19 -2.42 -0.69 4.70
CA LEU A 19 -2.89 0.69 4.66
C LEU A 19 -4.31 0.81 5.22
N ILE A 20 -5.24 -0.06 4.82
CA ILE A 20 -6.61 -0.08 5.34
C ILE A 20 -6.60 -0.27 6.86
N TYR A 21 -5.82 -1.20 7.38
CA TYR A 21 -5.70 -1.42 8.82
C TYR A 21 -5.20 -0.17 9.55
N VAL A 22 -4.11 0.44 9.07
CA VAL A 22 -3.47 1.58 9.75
C VAL A 22 -4.30 2.86 9.65
N PHE A 23 -4.96 3.11 8.51
CA PHE A 23 -5.71 4.36 8.29
C PHE A 23 -7.18 4.29 8.69
N LEU A 24 -7.83 3.12 8.65
CA LEU A 24 -9.27 2.99 8.92
C LEU A 24 -9.57 2.27 10.24
N PHE A 25 -8.91 1.14 10.49
CA PHE A 25 -9.29 0.27 11.62
C PHE A 25 -8.54 0.58 12.91
N ARG A 26 -7.27 0.95 12.83
CA ARG A 26 -6.44 1.17 14.02
C ARG A 26 -7.06 2.22 14.96
N ASP A 27 -7.51 3.33 14.40
CA ASP A 27 -8.10 4.44 15.15
C ASP A 27 -9.42 4.03 15.84
N HIS A 28 -10.11 2.99 15.33
CA HIS A 28 -11.35 2.46 15.93
C HIS A 28 -11.09 1.48 17.09
N PHE A 29 -10.01 0.69 17.05
CA PHE A 29 -9.73 -0.32 18.08
C PHE A 29 -8.94 0.21 19.27
N SER A 30 -8.17 1.28 19.09
CA SER A 30 -7.42 1.90 20.17
C SER A 30 -7.51 3.43 20.03
N PRO A 31 -8.69 4.02 20.28
CA PRO A 31 -8.83 5.47 20.31
C PRO A 31 -7.94 5.98 21.46
N GLY A 32 -6.75 6.46 21.09
CA GLY A 32 -5.80 7.02 22.05
C GLY A 32 -6.46 8.20 22.72
N ASN A 33 -6.70 8.09 24.03
CA ASN A 33 -7.23 9.16 24.87
C ASN A 33 -6.16 10.24 25.16
N SER A 34 -5.39 10.62 24.13
CA SER A 34 -4.15 11.38 24.28
C SER A 34 -4.19 12.60 23.37
N ILE A 35 -4.40 13.74 24.02
CA ILE A 35 -4.10 15.07 23.50
C ILE A 35 -2.62 15.07 23.05
N GLY A 36 -2.36 14.81 21.77
CA GLY A 36 -1.01 14.76 21.20
C GLY A 36 -0.87 13.82 19.99
N GLY A 37 -1.13 14.34 18.78
CA GLY A 37 -1.11 13.59 17.52
C GLY A 37 0.24 13.03 17.06
N GLY A 38 1.35 13.33 17.74
CA GLY A 38 2.70 13.08 17.23
C GLY A 38 3.07 11.62 16.94
N SER A 39 2.75 10.68 17.84
CA SER A 39 3.12 9.26 17.65
C SER A 39 2.24 8.54 16.62
N TYR A 40 0.97 8.95 16.51
CA TYR A 40 0.03 8.37 15.57
C TYR A 40 0.33 8.80 14.12
N ASP A 41 0.72 10.06 13.92
CA ASP A 41 1.12 10.58 12.61
C ASP A 41 2.42 9.93 12.11
N LEU A 42 3.41 9.73 12.99
CA LEU A 42 4.66 9.03 12.65
C LEU A 42 4.38 7.61 12.13
N MET A 43 3.50 6.85 12.78
CA MET A 43 3.20 5.49 12.32
C MET A 43 2.44 5.47 10.98
N LYS A 44 1.47 6.38 10.78
CA LYS A 44 0.78 6.51 9.50
C LYS A 44 1.77 6.87 8.38
N MET A 45 2.66 7.81 8.65
CA MET A 45 3.72 8.25 7.75
C MET A 45 4.69 7.12 7.37
N TYR A 46 5.27 6.42 8.36
CA TYR A 46 6.21 5.33 8.06
C TYR A 46 5.53 4.15 7.35
N THR A 47 4.27 3.86 7.69
CA THR A 47 3.50 2.82 7.02
C THR A 47 3.25 3.19 5.56
N SER A 48 2.85 4.44 5.29
CA SER A 48 2.55 4.89 3.93
C SER A 48 3.80 4.97 3.06
N LEU A 49 4.93 5.42 3.62
CA LEU A 49 6.25 5.38 2.98
C LEU A 49 6.67 3.94 2.66
N GLY A 50 6.58 3.04 3.63
CA GLY A 50 6.95 1.63 3.45
C GLY A 50 6.08 0.94 2.38
N ALA A 51 4.76 1.18 2.40
CA ALA A 51 3.85 0.68 1.39
C ALA A 51 4.14 1.25 0.00
N SER A 52 4.50 2.54 -0.10
CA SER A 52 4.87 3.18 -1.36
C SER A 52 6.12 2.56 -1.97
N VAL A 53 7.17 2.37 -1.15
CA VAL A 53 8.43 1.73 -1.59
C VAL A 53 8.17 0.28 -2.02
N TYR A 54 7.38 -0.47 -1.25
CA TYR A 54 6.99 -1.84 -1.60
C TYR A 54 6.29 -1.89 -2.95
N LEU A 55 5.26 -1.07 -3.14
CA LEU A 55 4.48 -1.01 -4.38
C LEU A 55 5.36 -0.58 -5.57
N PHE A 56 6.32 0.32 -5.36
CA PHE A 56 7.27 0.73 -6.39
C PHE A 56 8.15 -0.44 -6.84
N LEU A 57 8.77 -1.15 -5.90
CA LEU A 57 9.59 -2.32 -6.21
C LEU A 57 8.77 -3.43 -6.87
N TYR A 58 7.55 -3.65 -6.39
CA TYR A 58 6.63 -4.61 -6.99
C TYR A 58 6.25 -4.24 -8.42
N HIS A 59 6.06 -2.95 -8.70
CA HIS A 59 5.75 -2.44 -10.03
C HIS A 59 6.93 -2.63 -11.00
N ILE A 60 8.17 -2.37 -10.55
CA ILE A 60 9.39 -2.67 -11.33
C ILE A 60 9.50 -4.17 -11.62
N LEU A 61 9.24 -5.02 -10.63
CA LEU A 61 9.31 -6.47 -10.78
C LEU A 61 8.27 -6.99 -11.79
N LEU A 62 7.06 -6.42 -11.78
CA LEU A 62 6.04 -6.70 -12.78
C LEU A 62 6.43 -6.23 -14.19
N LEU A 63 7.14 -5.10 -14.30
CA LEU A 63 7.65 -4.60 -15.58
C LEU A 63 8.67 -5.59 -16.19
N ILE A 64 9.60 -6.08 -15.37
CA ILE A 64 10.65 -7.02 -15.78
C ILE A 64 10.05 -8.38 -16.16
N THR A 65 9.07 -8.89 -15.40
CA THR A 65 8.53 -10.25 -15.55
C THR A 65 7.42 -10.38 -16.61
N LYS A 66 7.50 -9.60 -17.70
CA LYS A 66 6.51 -9.49 -18.79
C LYS A 66 5.24 -8.71 -18.42
N GLY A 67 5.38 -7.42 -18.14
CA GLY A 67 4.23 -6.52 -17.92
C GLY A 67 3.16 -6.55 -19.04
N LYS A 68 3.52 -6.97 -20.27
CA LYS A 68 2.60 -7.12 -21.40
C LYS A 68 1.56 -8.24 -21.26
N GLU A 69 1.86 -9.33 -20.54
CA GLU A 69 0.91 -10.45 -20.33
C GLU A 69 -0.07 -10.17 -19.18
N HIS A 70 0.26 -9.23 -18.30
CA HIS A 70 -0.52 -8.90 -17.10
C HIS A 70 -0.79 -7.41 -16.96
N LYS A 71 -1.21 -6.76 -18.05
CA LYS A 71 -1.48 -5.31 -18.11
C LYS A 71 -2.37 -4.82 -16.97
N TYR A 72 -3.38 -5.61 -16.59
CA TYR A 72 -4.30 -5.28 -15.50
C TYR A 72 -3.61 -5.20 -14.13
N LEU A 73 -2.69 -6.14 -13.83
CA LEU A 73 -1.94 -6.12 -12.57
C LEU A 73 -0.94 -4.96 -12.54
N PHE A 74 -0.38 -4.63 -13.70
CA PHE A 74 0.50 -3.48 -13.83
C PHE A 74 -0.25 -2.17 -13.56
N ILE A 75 -1.40 -1.95 -14.21
CA ILE A 75 -2.26 -0.78 -13.98
C ILE A 75 -2.71 -0.71 -12.52
N ALA A 76 -3.15 -1.84 -11.94
CA ALA A 76 -3.56 -1.88 -10.55
C ALA A 76 -2.41 -1.50 -9.60
N ALA A 77 -1.21 -2.06 -9.78
CA ALA A 77 -0.03 -1.70 -9.00
C ALA A 77 0.33 -0.20 -9.12
N PHE A 78 0.24 0.36 -10.33
CA PHE A 78 0.47 1.79 -10.55
C PHE A 78 -0.56 2.67 -9.84
N LEU A 79 -1.85 2.33 -9.96
CA LEU A 79 -2.93 3.07 -9.30
C LEU A 79 -2.77 3.02 -7.77
N THR A 80 -2.50 1.84 -7.21
CA THR A 80 -2.27 1.71 -5.77
C THR A 80 -1.06 2.53 -5.32
N LEU A 81 0.01 2.56 -6.10
CA LEU A 81 1.17 3.40 -5.82
C LEU A 81 0.78 4.89 -5.79
N VAL A 82 0.09 5.38 -6.83
CA VAL A 82 -0.37 6.78 -6.92
C VAL A 82 -1.26 7.14 -5.72
N ILE A 83 -2.22 6.28 -5.38
CA ILE A 83 -3.09 6.47 -4.21
C ILE A 83 -2.26 6.55 -2.92
N THR A 84 -1.27 5.67 -2.75
CA THR A 84 -0.42 5.65 -1.55
C THR A 84 0.44 6.92 -1.45
N VAL A 85 0.94 7.43 -2.58
CA VAL A 85 1.67 8.70 -2.63
C VAL A 85 0.75 9.87 -2.27
N ILE A 86 -0.46 9.93 -2.82
CA ILE A 86 -1.43 10.99 -2.49
C ILE A 86 -1.80 10.93 -1.00
N LEU A 87 -2.06 9.75 -0.45
CA LEU A 87 -2.34 9.55 0.97
C LEU A 87 -1.16 9.99 1.84
N THR A 88 0.06 9.66 1.41
CA THR A 88 1.29 10.10 2.10
C THR A 88 1.38 11.61 2.12
N ILE A 89 1.23 12.28 0.97
CA ILE A 89 1.31 13.75 0.86
C ILE A 89 0.21 14.43 1.68
N LYS A 90 -1.03 13.92 1.66
CA LYS A 90 -2.14 14.48 2.44
C LYS A 90 -2.03 14.23 3.95
N SER A 91 -1.22 13.27 4.37
CA SER A 91 -0.99 12.99 5.78
C SER A 91 0.08 13.91 6.39
N PHE A 92 0.76 14.72 5.58
CA PHE A 92 1.60 15.85 6.00
C PHE A 92 0.81 17.15 5.95
#